data_AF-A0A371MRG1-F1
#
_entry.id   AF-A0A371MRG1-F1
#
_cell.length_a   1.000
_cell.length_b   1.000
_cell.length_c   1.000
_cell.angle_alpha   90.00
_cell.angle_beta   90.00
_cell.angle_gamma   90.00
#
_symmetry.space_group_name_H-M   'P 1'
#
loop_
_entity.id
_entity.type
_entity.pdbx_description
1 polymer ?
#
loop_
_entity_poly.entity_id
_entity_poly.type
_entity_poly.pdbx_seq_one_letter_code
_entity_poly.pdbx_strand_id
1 'polypeptide(L)'
;YGHGITGVTPNGRRHMPRIVLRAVRKEFGVLKGIVFLALSLVRSVLVKRRNPEGMRLAADYSSEFANDFPMIVGMYETHSNWTDADEAYGFLRTIVQTSAQYQMYDLYPVEELQEFTDPFEAFKRYNYGIFADDDNYPMEEFVDEPNHCQIMVGSCANVQIAHAFGYPELAKLGCDHDLAGYPLIEDDV
;
A
#
# COMPACT_ATOMS: atom_id res chain seq x y z
N TYR A 1 16.31 -2.45 -12.67
CA TYR A 1 16.10 -2.16 -11.24
C TYR A 1 14.73 -2.73 -10.88
N GLY A 2 14.67 -4.05 -10.64
CA GLY A 2 13.41 -4.81 -10.61
C GLY A 2 13.04 -5.25 -9.20
N HIS A 3 12.69 -4.30 -8.35
CA HIS A 3 11.77 -4.58 -7.25
C HIS A 3 10.43 -4.04 -7.73
N GLY A 4 9.44 -4.91 -7.96
CA GLY A 4 8.10 -4.44 -8.32
C GLY A 4 7.60 -3.45 -7.26
N ILE A 5 6.59 -2.64 -7.60
CA ILE A 5 5.98 -1.65 -6.67
C ILE A 5 5.22 -2.37 -5.52
N THR A 6 5.46 -3.66 -5.31
CA THR A 6 4.65 -4.55 -4.51
C THR A 6 5.28 -4.79 -3.14
N GLY A 7 4.53 -4.42 -2.11
CA GLY A 7 4.85 -4.71 -0.72
C GLY A 7 5.62 -3.60 0.00
N VAL A 8 5.83 -3.81 1.31
CA VAL A 8 6.45 -2.81 2.17
C VAL A 8 7.98 -2.80 1.98
N THR A 9 8.54 -1.64 1.61
CA THR A 9 9.99 -1.48 1.40
C THR A 9 10.81 -1.74 2.68
N PRO A 10 12.13 -1.97 2.62
CA PRO A 10 12.96 -2.16 3.83
C PRO A 10 12.82 -1.03 4.87
N ASN A 11 12.84 0.24 4.45
CA ASN A 11 12.61 1.35 5.39
C ASN A 11 11.17 1.39 5.89
N GLY A 12 10.18 1.11 5.03
CA GLY A 12 8.79 0.92 5.44
C GLY A 12 8.66 -0.13 6.54
N ARG A 13 9.25 -1.31 6.36
CA ARG A 13 9.21 -2.45 7.30
C ARG A 13 9.82 -2.10 8.65
N ARG A 14 10.91 -1.34 8.65
CA ARG A 14 11.55 -0.86 9.88
C ARG A 14 10.64 0.06 10.71
N HIS A 15 9.79 0.84 10.05
CA HIS A 15 8.94 1.83 10.70
C HIS A 15 7.51 1.33 10.96
N MET A 16 7.04 0.34 10.20
CA MET A 16 5.67 -0.18 10.25
C MET A 16 5.19 -0.53 11.68
N PRO A 17 5.96 -1.25 12.53
CA PRO A 17 5.51 -1.55 13.90
C PRO A 17 5.26 -0.27 14.72
N ARG A 18 6.10 0.75 14.57
CA ARG A 18 5.94 2.02 15.29
C ARG A 18 4.74 2.82 14.77
N ILE A 19 4.52 2.81 13.46
CA ILE A 19 3.36 3.47 12.83
C ILE A 19 2.07 2.84 13.33
N VAL A 20 1.96 1.51 13.25
CA VAL A 20 0.79 0.76 13.73
C VAL A 20 0.57 0.99 15.23
N LEU A 21 1.61 0.86 16.07
CA LEU A 21 1.46 1.07 17.52
C LEU A 21 1.02 2.49 17.87
N ARG A 22 1.52 3.51 17.16
CA ARG A 22 1.11 4.91 17.37
C ARG A 22 -0.34 5.12 16.93
N ALA A 23 -0.73 4.60 15.77
CA ALA A 23 -2.11 4.68 15.28
C ALA A 23 -3.08 3.99 16.25
N VAL A 24 -2.78 2.75 16.65
CA VAL A 24 -3.58 1.98 17.62
C VAL A 24 -3.69 2.71 18.96
N ARG A 25 -2.59 3.26 19.48
CA ARG A 25 -2.62 4.02 20.75
C ARG A 25 -3.46 5.30 20.63
N LYS A 26 -3.38 6.00 19.49
CA LYS A 26 -4.16 7.23 19.25
C LYS A 26 -5.65 6.93 19.16
N GLU A 27 -6.00 5.87 18.45
CA GLU A 27 -7.38 5.46 18.19
C GLU A 27 -8.06 4.87 19.42
N PHE A 28 -7.38 3.95 20.11
CA PHE A 28 -8.00 3.12 21.15
C PHE A 28 -7.44 3.36 22.55
N GLY A 29 -6.34 4.09 22.70
CA GLY A 29 -5.57 4.12 23.93
C GLY A 29 -4.82 2.80 24.17
N VAL A 30 -4.13 2.70 25.32
CA VAL A 30 -3.20 1.58 25.59
C VAL A 30 -3.93 0.25 25.80
N LEU A 31 -4.91 0.22 26.72
CA LEU A 31 -5.58 -1.04 27.11
C LEU A 31 -6.43 -1.62 25.97
N LYS A 32 -7.33 -0.81 25.40
CA LYS A 32 -8.17 -1.23 24.27
C LYS A 32 -7.32 -1.48 23.01
N GLY A 33 -6.20 -0.77 22.85
CA GLY A 33 -5.23 -1.02 21.78
C GLY A 33 -4.55 -2.40 21.85
N ILE A 34 -4.20 -2.89 23.05
CA ILE A 34 -3.67 -4.26 23.22
C ILE A 34 -4.74 -5.30 22.81
N VAL A 35 -5.98 -5.10 23.26
CA VAL A 35 -7.10 -5.99 22.88
C VAL A 35 -7.33 -5.97 21.38
N PHE A 36 -7.29 -4.80 20.75
CA PHE A 36 -7.43 -4.62 19.31
C PHE A 36 -6.40 -5.42 18.53
N LEU A 37 -5.12 -5.31 18.91
CA LEU A 37 -4.03 -6.02 18.24
C LEU A 37 -4.17 -7.54 18.39
N ALA A 38 -4.51 -8.02 19.59
CA ALA A 38 -4.71 -9.44 19.84
C ALA A 38 -5.86 -10.01 18.98
N LEU A 39 -6.99 -9.30 18.91
CA LEU A 39 -8.13 -9.71 18.09
C LEU A 39 -7.81 -9.65 16.59
N SER A 40 -7.08 -8.61 16.16
CA SER A 40 -6.65 -8.44 14.76
C SER A 40 -5.74 -9.59 14.31
N LEU A 41 -4.83 -10.04 15.18
CA LEU A 41 -3.98 -11.21 14.93
C LEU A 41 -4.81 -12.49 14.79
N VAL A 42 -5.75 -12.73 15.71
CA VAL A 42 -6.65 -13.89 15.63
C VAL A 42 -7.45 -13.87 14.32
N ARG A 43 -8.03 -12.70 13.97
CA ARG A 43 -8.77 -12.55 12.72
C ARG A 43 -7.89 -12.73 11.49
N SER A 44 -6.66 -12.20 11.49
CA SER A 44 -5.71 -12.42 10.40
C SER A 44 -5.49 -13.92 10.13
N VAL A 45 -5.31 -14.71 11.18
CA VAL A 45 -5.20 -16.18 11.06
C VAL A 45 -6.47 -16.80 10.48
N LEU A 46 -7.65 -16.34 10.90
CA LEU A 46 -8.93 -16.82 10.36
C LEU A 46 -9.14 -16.42 8.90
N VAL A 47 -8.73 -15.21 8.52
CA VAL A 47 -8.77 -14.69 7.15
C VAL A 47 -7.94 -15.59 6.23
N LYS A 48 -6.71 -15.94 6.64
CA LYS A 48 -5.85 -16.87 5.90
C LYS A 48 -6.54 -18.22 5.66
N ARG A 49 -7.22 -18.75 6.69
CA ARG A 49 -7.88 -20.07 6.62
C ARG A 49 -9.13 -20.07 5.75
N ARG A 50 -9.93 -19.02 5.77
CA ARG A 50 -11.19 -18.95 5.01
C ARG A 50 -11.01 -18.46 3.56
N ASN A 51 -9.87 -17.87 3.23
CA ASN A 51 -9.56 -17.33 1.91
C ASN A 51 -8.31 -17.98 1.28
N PRO A 52 -8.30 -19.31 1.05
CA PRO A 52 -7.13 -19.98 0.46
C PRO A 52 -6.81 -19.50 -0.96
N GLU A 53 -7.81 -19.17 -1.78
CA GLU A 53 -7.60 -18.61 -3.12
C GLU A 53 -7.01 -17.20 -3.07
N GLY A 54 -7.50 -16.35 -2.16
CA GLY A 54 -6.91 -15.02 -1.93
C GLY A 54 -5.45 -15.11 -1.48
N MET A 55 -5.13 -16.08 -0.60
CA MET A 55 -3.75 -16.35 -0.18
C MET A 55 -2.86 -16.82 -1.33
N ARG A 56 -3.38 -17.71 -2.20
CA ARG A 56 -2.65 -18.18 -3.38
C ARG A 56 -2.37 -17.03 -4.34
N LEU A 57 -3.39 -16.25 -4.68
CA LEU A 57 -3.26 -15.09 -5.55
C LEU A 57 -2.28 -14.06 -4.98
N ALA A 58 -2.39 -13.73 -3.69
CA ALA A 58 -1.47 -12.81 -3.04
C ALA A 58 -0.02 -13.32 -3.07
N ALA A 59 0.19 -14.62 -2.87
CA ALA A 59 1.51 -15.24 -2.94
C ALA A 59 2.08 -15.31 -4.38
N ASP A 60 1.20 -15.43 -5.38
CA ASP A 60 1.59 -15.36 -6.80
C ASP A 60 2.11 -13.95 -7.16
N TYR A 61 1.60 -12.90 -6.50
CA TYR A 61 2.14 -11.52 -6.61
C TYR A 61 3.41 -11.32 -5.77
N SER A 62 3.35 -11.54 -4.46
CA SER A 62 4.52 -11.44 -3.57
C SER A 62 4.31 -12.09 -2.20
N SER A 63 5.41 -12.47 -1.56
CA SER A 63 5.37 -12.98 -0.19
C SER A 63 4.88 -11.93 0.81
N GLU A 64 5.14 -10.66 0.50
CA GLU A 64 4.73 -9.49 1.25
C GLU A 64 3.21 -9.36 1.24
N PHE A 65 2.56 -9.43 0.07
CA PHE A 65 1.10 -9.39 0.00
C PHE A 65 0.45 -10.55 0.76
N ALA A 66 0.98 -11.77 0.63
CA ALA A 66 0.47 -12.93 1.36
C ALA A 66 0.61 -12.79 2.89
N ASN A 67 1.56 -11.99 3.37
CA ASN A 67 1.78 -11.76 4.79
C ASN A 67 0.99 -10.57 5.34
N ASP A 68 1.00 -9.45 4.61
CA ASP A 68 0.48 -8.17 5.08
C ASP A 68 -1.02 -8.04 4.86
N PHE A 69 -1.54 -8.49 3.71
CA PHE A 69 -2.95 -8.30 3.38
C PHE A 69 -3.91 -8.96 4.39
N PRO A 70 -3.67 -10.20 4.86
CA PRO A 70 -4.50 -10.79 5.91
C PRO A 70 -4.44 -10.02 7.23
N MET A 71 -3.34 -9.34 7.54
CA MET A 71 -3.25 -8.47 8.72
C MET A 71 -4.12 -7.23 8.54
N ILE A 72 -4.06 -6.59 7.37
CA ILE A 72 -4.90 -5.43 7.01
C ILE A 72 -6.38 -5.81 7.16
N VAL A 73 -6.81 -6.95 6.60
CA VAL A 73 -8.19 -7.45 6.74
C VAL A 73 -8.53 -7.75 8.21
N GLY A 74 -7.61 -8.37 8.96
CA GLY A 74 -7.83 -8.67 10.38
C GLY A 74 -8.03 -7.41 11.23
N MET A 75 -7.28 -6.35 10.94
CA MET A 75 -7.41 -5.03 11.57
C MET A 75 -8.72 -4.35 11.15
N TYR A 76 -9.05 -4.39 9.85
CA TYR A 76 -10.31 -3.86 9.31
C TYR A 76 -11.51 -4.49 10.01
N GLU A 77 -11.60 -5.81 10.00
CA GLU A 77 -12.69 -6.53 10.65
C GLU A 77 -12.74 -6.28 12.15
N THR A 78 -11.60 -6.17 12.83
CA THR A 78 -11.62 -5.89 14.28
C THR A 78 -12.19 -4.50 14.53
N HIS A 79 -11.74 -3.49 13.78
CA HIS A 79 -12.18 -2.11 13.94
C HIS A 79 -13.67 -1.96 13.58
N SER A 80 -14.10 -2.48 12.43
CA SER A 80 -15.49 -2.39 11.96
C SER A 80 -16.49 -3.15 12.83
N ASN A 81 -16.05 -4.10 13.67
CA ASN A 81 -16.91 -4.72 14.68
C ASN A 81 -17.09 -3.85 15.94
N TRP A 82 -16.29 -2.81 16.11
CA TRP A 82 -16.37 -1.86 17.21
C TRP A 82 -17.01 -0.53 16.81
N THR A 83 -17.02 -0.24 15.50
CA THR A 83 -17.47 1.02 14.90
C THR A 83 -18.24 0.71 13.60
N ASP A 84 -17.99 1.46 12.51
CA ASP A 84 -18.45 1.18 11.16
C ASP A 84 -17.29 0.94 10.17
N ALA A 85 -17.65 0.57 8.94
CA ALA A 85 -16.70 0.26 7.87
C ALA A 85 -15.88 1.47 7.42
N ASP A 86 -16.45 2.67 7.42
CA ASP A 86 -15.78 3.88 6.95
C ASP A 86 -14.73 4.35 7.95
N GLU A 87 -15.03 4.27 9.26
CA GLU A 87 -14.07 4.53 10.32
C GLU A 87 -12.91 3.51 10.30
N ALA A 88 -13.23 2.22 10.12
CA ALA A 88 -12.23 1.17 10.00
C ALA A 88 -11.30 1.37 8.79
N TYR A 89 -11.87 1.76 7.64
CA TYR A 89 -11.11 2.13 6.47
C TYR A 89 -10.24 3.36 6.73
N GLY A 90 -10.79 4.42 7.32
CA GLY A 90 -10.06 5.66 7.62
C GLY A 90 -8.87 5.43 8.57
N PHE A 91 -9.03 4.53 9.53
CA PHE A 91 -7.95 4.09 10.41
C PHE A 91 -6.82 3.40 9.63
N LEU A 92 -7.16 2.45 8.75
CA LEU A 92 -6.16 1.76 7.92
C LEU A 92 -5.48 2.70 6.92
N ARG A 93 -6.26 3.57 6.28
CA ARG A 93 -5.74 4.62 5.39
C ARG A 93 -4.70 5.46 6.10
N THR A 94 -4.95 5.86 7.35
CA THR A 94 -3.98 6.63 8.15
C THR A 94 -2.65 5.88 8.31
N ILE A 95 -2.68 4.57 8.58
CA ILE A 95 -1.48 3.74 8.71
C ILE A 95 -0.74 3.67 7.37
N VAL A 96 -1.45 3.36 6.29
CA VAL A 96 -0.88 3.22 4.95
C VAL A 96 -0.27 4.52 4.46
N GLN A 97 -0.97 5.65 4.58
CA GLN A 97 -0.46 6.97 4.20
C GLN A 97 0.74 7.41 5.05
N THR A 98 0.72 7.12 6.35
CA THR A 98 1.90 7.39 7.21
C THR A 98 3.10 6.54 6.79
N SER A 99 2.86 5.30 6.33
CA SER A 99 3.92 4.43 5.86
C SER A 99 4.52 4.86 4.53
N ALA A 100 3.73 5.48 3.64
CA ALA A 100 4.20 6.02 2.36
C ALA A 100 5.40 6.95 2.55
N GLN A 101 5.42 7.72 3.64
CA GLN A 101 6.53 8.62 3.99
C GLN A 101 7.89 7.95 4.12
N TYR A 102 7.92 6.67 4.46
CA TYR A 102 9.15 5.91 4.60
C TYR A 102 9.43 5.02 3.39
N GLN A 103 8.42 4.80 2.56
CA GLN A 103 8.48 3.89 1.42
C GLN A 103 8.81 4.62 0.12
N MET A 104 8.35 5.86 -0.05
CA MET A 104 8.59 6.60 -1.29
C MET A 104 10.07 6.83 -1.58
N TYR A 105 10.90 7.09 -0.57
CA TYR A 105 12.36 7.20 -0.75
C TYR A 105 13.04 5.89 -1.16
N ASP A 106 12.43 4.73 -0.85
CA ASP A 106 12.94 3.43 -1.29
C ASP A 106 12.42 3.05 -2.69
N LEU A 107 11.21 3.52 -3.03
CA LEU A 107 10.56 3.25 -4.32
C LEU A 107 11.04 4.18 -5.42
N TYR A 108 11.40 5.42 -5.08
CA TYR A 108 11.86 6.42 -6.03
C TYR A 108 13.30 6.80 -5.69
N PRO A 109 14.23 6.78 -6.65
CA PRO A 109 15.58 7.24 -6.45
C PRO A 109 15.61 8.78 -6.47
N VAL A 110 14.96 9.41 -5.49
CA VAL A 110 14.72 10.87 -5.43
C VAL A 110 16.02 11.66 -5.60
N GLU A 111 17.10 11.26 -4.92
CA GLU A 111 18.42 11.90 -5.02
C GLU A 111 18.95 11.86 -6.46
N GLU A 112 18.77 10.76 -7.19
CA GLU A 112 19.22 10.63 -8.59
C GLU A 112 18.33 11.44 -9.53
N LEU A 113 17.02 11.49 -9.29
CA LEU A 113 16.07 12.25 -10.11
C LEU A 113 16.32 13.77 -10.05
N GLN A 114 16.75 14.27 -8.89
CA GLN A 114 17.11 15.68 -8.68
C GLN A 114 18.36 16.13 -9.46
N GLU A 115 19.25 15.19 -9.84
CA GLU A 115 20.47 15.52 -10.58
C GLU A 115 20.18 15.87 -12.06
N PHE A 116 18.97 15.56 -12.55
CA PHE A 116 18.57 15.87 -13.92
C PHE A 116 18.26 17.36 -14.09
N THR A 117 18.51 17.88 -15.29
CA THR A 117 18.18 19.27 -15.64
C THR A 117 16.68 19.57 -15.56
N ASP A 118 15.85 18.55 -15.80
CA ASP A 118 14.40 18.59 -15.64
C ASP A 118 13.97 17.39 -14.78
N PRO A 119 13.89 17.58 -13.45
CA PRO A 119 13.55 16.52 -12.51
C PRO A 119 12.13 15.96 -12.73
N PHE A 120 11.19 16.79 -13.18
CA PHE A 120 9.83 16.35 -13.50
C PHE A 120 9.79 15.41 -14.72
N GLU A 121 10.51 15.75 -15.78
CA GLU A 121 10.65 14.87 -16.95
C GLU A 121 11.36 13.55 -16.58
N ALA A 122 12.36 13.59 -15.69
CA ALA A 122 13.01 12.39 -15.17
C ALA A 122 12.03 11.52 -14.37
N PHE A 123 11.20 12.13 -13.51
CA PHE A 123 10.16 11.44 -12.75
C PHE A 123 9.12 10.76 -13.66
N LYS A 124 8.64 11.45 -14.72
CA LYS A 124 7.72 10.85 -15.71
C LYS A 124 8.33 9.61 -16.37
N ARG A 125 9.59 9.71 -16.82
CA ARG A 125 10.30 8.60 -17.48
C ARG A 125 10.55 7.44 -16.53
N TYR A 126 10.85 7.74 -15.26
CA TYR A 126 11.02 6.74 -14.23
C TYR A 126 9.71 5.95 -14.00
N ASN A 127 8.59 6.66 -13.83
CA ASN A 127 7.27 6.03 -13.71
C ASN A 127 6.93 5.17 -14.94
N TYR A 128 7.11 5.72 -16.14
CA TYR A 128 6.93 4.95 -17.37
C TYR A 128 7.77 3.68 -17.36
N GLY A 129 9.04 3.79 -16.99
CA GLY A 129 9.96 2.65 -16.91
C GLY A 129 9.52 1.58 -15.92
N ILE A 130 9.05 1.98 -14.72
CA ILE A 130 8.55 1.00 -13.75
C ILE A 130 7.29 0.31 -14.28
N PHE A 131 6.28 1.05 -14.71
CA PHE A 131 5.01 0.45 -15.14
C PHE A 131 5.11 -0.33 -16.45
N ALA A 132 6.07 0.00 -17.32
CA ALA A 132 6.33 -0.76 -18.54
C ALA A 132 6.98 -2.14 -18.27
N ASP A 133 7.62 -2.32 -17.12
CA ASP A 133 8.35 -3.55 -16.75
C ASP A 133 7.72 -4.25 -15.51
N ASP A 134 6.56 -3.79 -15.02
CA ASP A 134 5.89 -4.36 -13.85
C ASP A 134 4.73 -5.28 -14.25
N ASP A 135 4.98 -6.59 -14.20
CA ASP A 135 3.98 -7.63 -14.45
C ASP A 135 2.77 -7.56 -13.49
N ASN A 136 2.90 -6.89 -12.33
CA ASN A 136 1.82 -6.75 -11.36
C ASN A 136 0.85 -5.61 -11.71
N TYR A 137 1.29 -4.70 -12.59
CA TYR A 137 0.55 -3.52 -13.05
C TYR A 137 0.73 -3.37 -14.57
N PRO A 138 0.25 -4.33 -15.38
CA PRO A 138 0.50 -4.34 -16.82
C PRO A 138 -0.07 -3.08 -17.46
N MET A 139 0.83 -2.21 -17.92
CA MET A 139 0.49 -0.96 -18.59
C MET A 139 -0.13 -1.25 -19.96
N GLU A 140 -1.34 -0.74 -20.17
CA GLU A 140 -2.05 -0.80 -21.46
C GLU A 140 -1.80 0.44 -22.30
N GLU A 141 -1.77 1.61 -21.66
CA GLU A 141 -1.61 2.90 -22.35
C GLU A 141 -0.81 3.89 -21.51
N PHE A 142 0.02 4.68 -22.19
CA PHE A 142 0.70 5.84 -21.62
C PHE A 142 0.37 7.08 -22.45
N VAL A 143 -0.26 8.07 -21.82
CA VAL A 143 -0.60 9.35 -22.44
C VAL A 143 0.28 10.43 -21.81
N ASP A 144 1.20 10.99 -22.59
CA ASP A 144 2.08 12.09 -22.16
C ASP A 144 1.56 13.41 -22.72
N GLU A 145 0.95 14.22 -21.86
CA GLU A 145 0.49 15.56 -22.18
C GLU A 145 1.43 16.62 -21.58
N PRO A 146 1.44 17.87 -22.10
CA PRO A 146 2.36 18.90 -21.62
C PRO A 146 2.33 19.16 -20.11
N ASN A 147 1.19 18.94 -19.46
CA ASN A 147 0.98 19.27 -18.05
C ASN A 147 0.64 18.05 -17.17
N HIS A 148 0.53 16.85 -17.75
CA HIS A 148 0.26 15.64 -16.99
C HIS A 148 0.59 14.39 -17.81
N CYS A 149 0.87 13.28 -17.13
CA CYS A 149 0.92 11.97 -17.76
C CYS A 149 -0.15 11.06 -17.17
N GLN A 150 -0.72 10.19 -18.00
CA GLN A 150 -1.65 9.14 -17.57
C GLN A 150 -1.04 7.78 -17.87
N ILE A 151 -1.03 6.90 -16.88
CA ILE A 151 -0.70 5.48 -17.02
C ILE A 151 -1.99 4.72 -16.81
N MET A 152 -2.46 4.03 -17.86
CA MET A 152 -3.58 3.11 -17.75
C MET A 152 -3.04 1.70 -17.59
N VAL A 153 -3.46 1.04 -16.51
CA VAL A 153 -3.11 -0.36 -16.22
C VAL A 153 -4.33 -1.24 -16.45
N GLY A 154 -4.14 -2.34 -17.16
CA GLY A 154 -5.23 -3.28 -17.47
C GLY A 154 -5.72 -4.05 -16.25
N SER A 155 -4.87 -4.17 -15.23
CA SER A 155 -5.22 -4.77 -13.96
C SER A 155 -4.34 -4.24 -12.83
N CYS A 156 -4.84 -4.34 -11.59
CA CYS A 156 -4.15 -3.86 -10.39
C CYS A 156 -4.09 -4.98 -9.34
N ALA A 157 -2.89 -5.34 -8.88
CA ALA A 157 -2.70 -6.36 -7.85
C ALA A 157 -3.54 -6.11 -6.59
N ASN A 158 -3.59 -4.87 -6.10
CA ASN A 158 -4.39 -4.50 -4.93
C ASN A 158 -5.89 -4.76 -5.13
N VAL A 159 -6.42 -4.45 -6.32
CA VAL A 159 -7.82 -4.73 -6.66
C VAL A 159 -8.05 -6.24 -6.70
N GLN A 160 -7.22 -6.98 -7.44
CA GLN A 160 -7.40 -8.43 -7.59
C GLN A 160 -7.32 -9.16 -6.23
N ILE A 161 -6.33 -8.82 -5.41
CA ILE A 161 -6.15 -9.39 -4.07
C ILE A 161 -7.34 -9.02 -3.17
N ALA A 162 -7.71 -7.74 -3.08
CA ALA A 162 -8.82 -7.29 -2.25
C ALA A 162 -10.14 -8.00 -2.59
N HIS A 163 -10.44 -8.14 -3.89
CA HIS A 163 -11.60 -8.90 -4.35
C HIS A 163 -11.50 -10.39 -3.98
N ALA A 164 -10.34 -11.02 -4.15
CA ALA A 164 -10.14 -12.43 -3.83
C ALA A 164 -10.27 -12.74 -2.32
N PHE A 165 -9.97 -11.77 -1.46
CA PHE A 165 -10.20 -11.88 -0.02
C PHE A 165 -11.63 -11.51 0.42
N GLY A 166 -12.45 -10.96 -0.48
CA GLY A 166 -13.82 -10.52 -0.21
C GLY A 166 -13.94 -9.12 0.41
N TYR A 167 -12.92 -8.26 0.24
CA TYR A 167 -12.86 -6.89 0.80
C TYR A 167 -12.50 -5.86 -0.28
N PRO A 168 -13.29 -5.71 -1.35
CA PRO A 168 -12.98 -4.82 -2.47
C PRO A 168 -12.79 -3.36 -2.05
N GLU A 169 -13.41 -2.92 -0.96
CA GLU A 169 -13.22 -1.58 -0.40
C GLU A 169 -11.78 -1.29 0.00
N LEU A 170 -11.01 -2.31 0.38
CA LEU A 170 -9.60 -2.18 0.78
C LEU A 170 -8.66 -2.02 -0.42
N ALA A 171 -9.12 -2.26 -1.65
CA ALA A 171 -8.32 -2.09 -2.87
C ALA A 171 -7.74 -0.68 -3.01
N LYS A 172 -8.51 0.32 -2.54
CA LYS A 172 -8.17 1.74 -2.60
C LYS A 172 -6.97 2.12 -1.72
N LEU A 173 -6.57 1.27 -0.76
CA LEU A 173 -5.41 1.53 0.10
C LEU A 173 -4.11 1.67 -0.69
N GLY A 174 -3.97 0.96 -1.82
CA GLY A 174 -2.84 1.14 -2.73
C GLY A 174 -2.78 2.54 -3.31
N CYS A 175 -3.90 3.04 -3.85
CA CYS A 175 -3.97 4.40 -4.36
C CYS A 175 -3.76 5.44 -3.23
N ASP A 176 -4.32 5.20 -2.04
CA ASP A 176 -4.12 6.10 -0.89
C ASP A 176 -2.64 6.19 -0.48
N HIS A 177 -1.89 5.09 -0.58
CA HIS A 177 -0.45 5.06 -0.37
C HIS A 177 0.28 5.99 -1.36
N ASP A 178 0.00 5.82 -2.65
CA ASP A 178 0.68 6.55 -3.71
C ASP A 178 0.37 8.04 -3.65
N LEU A 179 -0.90 8.40 -3.42
CA LEU A 179 -1.34 9.79 -3.23
C LEU A 179 -0.69 10.48 -2.04
N ALA A 180 -0.46 9.76 -0.93
CA ALA A 180 0.20 10.34 0.24
C ALA A 180 1.71 10.46 0.08
N GLY A 181 2.29 9.67 -0.81
CA GLY A 181 3.72 9.72 -1.11
C GLY A 181 4.10 10.78 -2.12
N TYR A 182 3.23 11.10 -3.09
CA TYR A 182 3.50 12.05 -4.16
C TYR A 182 4.02 13.43 -3.68
N PRO A 183 3.42 14.10 -2.67
CA PRO A 183 3.91 15.40 -2.21
C PRO A 183 5.33 15.36 -1.65
N LEU A 184 5.78 14.21 -1.13
CA LEU A 184 7.14 14.06 -0.60
C LEU A 184 8.17 14.02 -1.71
N ILE A 185 7.74 13.57 -2.88
CA ILE A 185 8.56 13.59 -4.08
C ILE A 185 8.51 15.00 -4.68
N GLU A 186 7.34 15.65 -4.75
CA GLU A 186 7.23 17.02 -5.27
C GLU A 186 8.00 18.07 -4.45
N ASP A 187 8.03 17.96 -3.12
CA ASP A 187 8.80 18.88 -2.27
C ASP A 187 10.32 18.70 -2.43
N ASP A 188 10.75 17.52 -2.88
CA ASP A 188 12.15 17.15 -3.03
C ASP A 188 12.63 17.25 -4.49
N VAL A 189 11.80 17.06 -5.51
CA VAL A 189 12.19 16.92 -6.94
C VAL A 189 12.05 18.23 -7.72
#